data_AF-A0A316G5T9-F1
#
_entry.id   AF-A0A316G5T9-F1
#
_cell.length_a   1.000
_cell.length_b   1.000
_cell.length_c   1.000
_cell.angle_alpha   90.00
_cell.angle_beta   90.00
_cell.angle_gamma   90.00
#
_symmetry.space_group_name_H-M   'P 1'
#
loop_
_entity.id
_entity.type
_entity.pdbx_description
1 polymer ?
#
loop_
_entity_poly.entity_id
_entity_poly.type
_entity_poly.pdbx_seq_one_letter_code
_entity_poly.pdbx_strand_id
1 'polypeptide(L)'
;MRLNRQQRRAVKSLSRGKSLGETYVLAQAAVNLSLGAPMMPEEAERAEAIARHHLGRSWFHGGPSGFCEGFTLLPAGQTGANPRRHVRGHAEDRRRWVFIASDYETAAKYAARIGGTVYEVEPVGPVYADLEEFRSALMVVEQHLEQNPRLAALVSVLSQDEQDAELAKRITQYCCGSAKVVSVAAEVG
;
A
#
# COMPACT_ATOMS: atom_id res chain seq x y z
N MET A 1 9.55 6.17 -8.82
CA MET A 1 10.90 5.59 -8.68
C MET A 1 11.06 4.45 -9.66
N ARG A 2 11.80 4.65 -10.75
CA ARG A 2 12.29 3.50 -11.51
C ARG A 2 13.35 2.83 -10.66
N LEU A 3 13.12 1.59 -10.21
CA LEU A 3 14.19 0.76 -9.66
C LEU A 3 15.42 0.85 -10.57
N ASN A 4 16.60 0.87 -9.96
CA ASN A 4 17.80 0.87 -10.76
C ASN A 4 17.85 -0.43 -11.59
N ARG A 5 18.61 -0.40 -12.69
CA ARG A 5 18.69 -1.53 -13.63
C ARG A 5 19.12 -2.83 -12.93
N GLN A 6 19.93 -2.74 -11.89
CA GLN A 6 20.42 -3.89 -11.12
C GLN A 6 19.31 -4.54 -10.30
N GLN A 7 18.48 -3.75 -9.62
CA GLN A 7 17.35 -4.25 -8.83
C GLN A 7 16.30 -4.92 -9.70
N ARG A 8 15.94 -4.31 -10.84
CA ARG A 8 15.01 -4.94 -11.81
C ARG A 8 15.54 -6.28 -12.33
N ARG A 9 16.84 -6.34 -12.65
CA ARG A 9 17.49 -7.60 -13.06
C ARG A 9 17.47 -8.65 -11.95
N ALA A 10 17.69 -8.25 -10.70
CA ALA A 10 17.65 -9.17 -9.56
C ALA A 10 16.25 -9.77 -9.38
N VAL A 11 15.19 -8.94 -9.35
CA VAL A 11 13.81 -9.43 -9.23
C VAL A 11 13.46 -10.34 -10.40
N LYS A 12 13.80 -9.94 -11.64
CA LYS A 12 13.57 -10.75 -12.84
C LYS A 12 14.29 -12.10 -12.81
N SER A 13 15.53 -12.12 -12.33
CA SER A 13 16.33 -13.35 -12.21
C SER A 13 15.74 -14.29 -11.15
N LEU A 14 15.34 -13.75 -10.00
CA LEU A 14 14.84 -14.52 -8.86
C LEU A 14 13.39 -15.01 -9.03
N SER A 15 12.61 -14.35 -9.88
CA SER A 15 11.21 -14.69 -10.15
C SER A 15 11.01 -15.68 -11.29
N ARG A 16 12.09 -16.16 -11.94
CA ARG A 16 11.97 -17.11 -13.05
C ARG A 16 11.35 -18.43 -12.57
N GLY A 17 10.19 -18.80 -13.14
CA GLY A 17 9.45 -20.01 -12.76
C GLY A 17 8.69 -19.89 -11.44
N LYS A 18 8.59 -18.67 -10.88
CA LYS A 18 7.84 -18.39 -9.64
C LYS A 18 6.39 -18.04 -9.93
N SER A 19 5.52 -18.30 -8.96
CA SER A 19 4.14 -17.83 -8.99
C SER A 19 4.06 -16.29 -8.93
N LEU A 20 2.88 -15.74 -9.24
CA LEU A 20 2.65 -14.30 -9.14
C LEU A 20 2.81 -13.79 -7.70
N GLY A 21 2.33 -14.58 -6.71
CA GLY A 21 2.47 -14.26 -5.30
C GLY A 21 3.93 -14.25 -4.84
N GLU A 22 4.73 -15.24 -5.24
CA GLU A 22 6.17 -15.25 -4.93
C GLU A 22 6.92 -14.09 -5.60
N THR A 23 6.55 -13.75 -6.84
CA THR A 23 7.12 -12.58 -7.55
C THR A 23 6.79 -11.28 -6.83
N TYR A 24 5.57 -11.16 -6.29
CA TYR A 24 5.15 -10.02 -5.49
C TYR A 24 5.97 -9.86 -4.20
N VAL A 25 6.24 -10.95 -3.47
CA VAL A 25 7.10 -10.92 -2.28
C VAL A 25 8.52 -10.44 -2.62
N LEU A 26 9.09 -10.90 -3.74
CA LEU A 26 10.40 -10.45 -4.21
C LEU A 26 10.39 -8.97 -4.62
N ALA A 27 9.33 -8.51 -5.28
CA ALA A 27 9.15 -7.11 -5.64
C ALA A 27 9.09 -6.23 -4.39
N GLN A 28 8.32 -6.62 -3.38
CA GLN A 28 8.22 -5.91 -2.11
C GLN A 28 9.57 -5.82 -1.39
N ALA A 29 10.35 -6.90 -1.36
CA ALA A 29 11.71 -6.87 -0.80
C ALA A 29 12.61 -5.86 -1.54
N ALA A 30 12.56 -5.81 -2.87
CA ALA A 30 13.34 -4.88 -3.67
C ALA A 30 12.89 -3.40 -3.50
N VAL A 31 11.59 -3.16 -3.38
CA VAL A 31 11.03 -1.84 -3.03
C VAL A 31 11.51 -1.42 -1.64
N ASN A 32 11.48 -2.33 -0.67
CA ASN A 32 11.91 -2.07 0.70
C ASN A 32 13.39 -1.67 0.79
N LEU A 33 14.25 -2.30 -0.01
CA LEU A 33 15.65 -1.90 -0.14
C LEU A 33 15.85 -0.52 -0.79
N SER A 34 14.80 0.06 -1.37
CA SER A 34 14.82 1.35 -2.09
C SER A 34 13.95 2.43 -1.44
N LEU A 35 13.34 2.14 -0.28
CA LEU A 35 12.34 2.99 0.37
C LEU A 35 12.84 4.39 0.77
N GLY A 36 14.15 4.64 0.75
CA GLY A 36 14.71 5.98 0.97
C GLY A 36 14.44 6.99 -0.16
N ALA A 37 13.94 6.54 -1.32
CA ALA A 37 13.63 7.43 -2.42
C ALA A 37 12.23 8.08 -2.26
N PRO A 38 12.14 9.43 -2.31
CA PRO A 38 10.87 10.14 -2.18
C PRO A 38 9.87 9.72 -3.27
N MET A 39 8.58 9.94 -3.00
CA MET A 39 7.53 9.78 -3.99
C MET A 39 7.65 10.88 -5.05
N MET A 40 7.71 10.50 -6.33
CA MET A 40 7.71 11.47 -7.44
C MET A 40 6.30 12.05 -7.64
N PRO A 41 6.13 13.28 -8.14
CA PRO A 41 4.81 13.87 -8.36
C PRO A 41 3.86 13.02 -9.20
N GLU A 42 4.35 12.43 -10.29
CA GLU A 42 3.58 11.52 -11.16
C GLU A 42 3.13 10.25 -10.44
N GLU A 43 3.94 9.74 -9.49
CA GLU A 43 3.54 8.60 -8.66
C GLU A 43 2.46 8.99 -7.67
N ALA A 44 2.54 10.19 -7.09
CA ALA A 44 1.54 10.69 -6.17
C ALA A 44 0.19 10.87 -6.88
N GLU A 45 0.20 11.49 -8.07
CA GLU A 45 -1.00 11.67 -8.89
C GLU A 45 -1.65 10.33 -9.25
N ARG A 46 -0.84 9.36 -9.70
CA ARG A 46 -1.36 8.03 -10.05
C ARG A 46 -1.82 7.23 -8.83
N ALA A 47 -1.11 7.32 -7.70
CA ALA A 47 -1.49 6.66 -6.46
C ALA A 47 -2.81 7.24 -5.90
N GLU A 48 -3.02 8.55 -6.06
CA GLU A 48 -4.30 9.20 -5.74
C GLU A 48 -5.40 8.73 -6.70
N ALA A 49 -5.15 8.69 -8.01
CA ALA A 49 -6.11 8.20 -9.01
C ALA A 49 -6.55 6.76 -8.70
N ILE A 50 -5.62 5.88 -8.35
CA ILE A 50 -5.92 4.50 -7.96
C ILE A 50 -6.80 4.45 -6.70
N ALA A 51 -6.53 5.30 -5.71
CA ALA A 51 -7.34 5.38 -4.50
C ALA A 51 -8.78 5.84 -4.79
N ARG A 52 -9.00 6.63 -5.85
CA ARG A 52 -10.34 7.10 -6.23
C ARG A 52 -11.30 5.96 -6.61
N HIS A 53 -10.79 4.82 -7.07
CA HIS A 53 -11.64 3.65 -7.36
C HIS A 53 -12.26 3.00 -6.11
N HIS A 54 -11.85 3.43 -4.91
CA HIS A 54 -12.44 3.00 -3.64
C HIS A 54 -13.25 4.11 -2.94
N LEU A 55 -13.54 5.22 -3.63
CA LEU A 55 -14.43 6.25 -3.09
C LEU A 55 -15.82 5.65 -2.78
N GLY A 56 -16.39 6.05 -1.64
CA GLY A 56 -17.69 5.57 -1.17
C GLY A 56 -17.67 4.18 -0.51
N ARG A 57 -16.50 3.55 -0.35
CA ARG A 57 -16.33 2.32 0.43
C ARG A 57 -15.87 2.64 1.85
N SER A 58 -16.16 1.72 2.78
CA SER A 58 -15.60 1.78 4.14
C SER A 58 -14.08 1.59 4.10
N TRP A 59 -13.38 2.34 4.95
CA TRP A 59 -11.96 2.19 5.19
C TRP A 59 -11.71 1.60 6.56
N PHE A 60 -10.64 0.82 6.68
CA PHE A 60 -10.29 0.14 7.93
C PHE A 60 -8.89 0.51 8.40
N HIS A 61 -8.70 0.64 9.70
CA HIS A 61 -7.39 0.83 10.32
C HIS A 61 -7.15 -0.28 11.34
N GLY A 62 -6.07 -1.05 11.16
CA GLY A 62 -5.55 -1.91 12.22
C GLY A 62 -4.58 -1.13 13.09
N GLY A 63 -4.81 -1.06 14.39
CA GLY A 63 -4.00 -0.24 15.29
C GLY A 63 -4.03 -0.71 16.74
N PRO A 64 -3.31 -0.03 17.64
CA PRO A 64 -3.42 -0.26 19.08
C PRO A 64 -4.87 -0.13 19.55
N SER A 65 -5.23 -0.89 20.58
CA SER A 65 -6.54 -0.82 21.23
C SER A 65 -6.72 0.48 22.02
N GLY A 66 -7.97 0.84 22.32
CA GLY A 66 -8.32 1.97 23.18
C GLY A 66 -8.70 3.27 22.46
N PHE A 67 -8.80 3.27 21.13
CA PHE A 67 -9.45 4.38 20.42
C PHE A 67 -10.97 4.21 20.46
N CYS A 68 -11.67 5.34 20.57
CA CYS A 68 -13.13 5.38 20.59
C CYS A 68 -13.67 6.02 19.30
N GLU A 69 -14.96 5.81 19.02
CA GLU A 69 -15.66 6.55 17.97
C GLU A 69 -15.46 8.06 18.14
N GLY A 70 -15.23 8.75 17.02
CA GLY A 70 -14.93 10.18 16.97
C GLY A 70 -13.46 10.53 17.17
N PHE A 71 -12.61 9.58 17.60
CA PHE A 71 -11.17 9.82 17.78
C PHE A 71 -10.46 10.11 16.45
N THR A 72 -9.54 11.07 16.44
CA THR A 72 -8.73 11.39 15.27
C THR A 72 -7.39 10.66 15.34
N LEU A 73 -7.19 9.73 14.41
CA LEU A 73 -5.92 9.10 14.16
C LEU A 73 -4.97 10.09 13.48
N LEU A 74 -3.80 10.26 14.09
CA LEU A 74 -2.73 11.11 13.58
C LEU A 74 -1.50 10.28 13.19
N PRO A 75 -0.67 10.76 12.26
CA PRO A 75 0.56 10.09 11.88
C PRO A 75 1.51 9.88 13.06
N ALA A 76 2.24 8.77 13.04
CA ALA A 76 3.27 8.40 14.03
C ALA A 76 4.34 9.50 14.25
N GLY A 77 4.62 10.30 13.23
CA GLY A 77 5.53 11.44 13.31
C GLY A 77 5.02 12.57 14.20
N GLN A 78 3.69 12.71 14.34
CA GLN A 78 3.07 13.75 15.16
C GLN A 78 2.80 13.26 16.59
N THR A 79 2.43 11.99 16.77
CA THR A 79 2.12 11.44 18.10
C THR A 79 3.35 10.97 18.87
N GLY A 80 4.48 10.81 18.19
CA GLY A 80 5.69 10.20 18.76
C GLY A 80 5.60 8.68 18.94
N ALA A 81 4.43 8.08 18.71
CA ALA A 81 4.25 6.64 18.74
C ALA A 81 4.95 6.00 17.54
N ASN A 82 6.01 5.23 17.77
CA ASN A 82 6.66 4.44 16.72
C ASN A 82 6.46 2.93 16.98
N PRO A 83 5.29 2.36 16.60
CA PRO A 83 5.03 0.93 16.78
C PRO A 83 5.99 0.05 15.97
N ARG A 84 6.75 0.63 15.01
CA ARG A 84 7.72 -0.09 14.18
C ARG A 84 9.17 0.31 14.47
N ARG A 85 9.49 0.83 15.66
CA ARG A 85 10.85 1.26 16.04
C ARG A 85 11.93 0.18 15.80
N HIS A 86 11.53 -1.09 15.82
CA HIS A 86 12.42 -2.24 15.62
C HIS A 86 12.54 -2.72 14.16
N VAL A 87 11.71 -2.22 13.24
CA VAL A 87 11.73 -2.64 11.84
C VAL A 87 12.70 -1.76 11.07
N ARG A 88 13.94 -2.25 10.89
CA ARG A 88 14.95 -1.60 10.03
C ARG A 88 14.41 -1.46 8.61
N GLY A 89 14.55 -0.28 8.01
CA GLY A 89 14.31 -0.05 6.58
C GLY A 89 12.97 0.58 6.19
N HIS A 90 12.10 0.94 7.14
CA HIS A 90 10.94 1.78 6.78
C HIS A 90 11.38 3.22 6.52
N ALA A 91 10.92 3.79 5.41
CA ALA A 91 11.14 5.19 5.05
C ALA A 91 10.62 6.11 6.17
N GLU A 92 11.39 7.14 6.53
CA GLU A 92 10.94 8.17 7.47
C GLU A 92 9.61 8.80 7.03
N ASP A 93 9.38 8.89 5.72
CA ASP A 93 8.14 9.38 5.13
C ASP A 93 6.90 8.60 5.57
N ARG A 94 7.01 7.32 5.92
CA ARG A 94 5.87 6.54 6.45
C ARG A 94 5.34 7.11 7.76
N ARG A 95 6.16 7.83 8.53
CA ARG A 95 5.72 8.48 9.78
C ARG A 95 4.81 9.68 9.54
N ARG A 96 4.70 10.16 8.30
CA ARG A 96 3.85 11.30 7.93
C ARG A 96 2.41 10.92 7.61
N TRP A 97 2.10 9.62 7.62
CA TRP A 97 0.81 9.12 7.19
C TRP A 97 0.12 8.26 8.24
N VAL A 98 -1.21 8.24 8.18
CA VAL A 98 -2.06 7.19 8.75
C VAL A 98 -2.29 6.16 7.65
N PHE A 99 -2.06 4.89 7.97
CA PHE A 99 -2.29 3.78 7.03
C PHE A 99 -3.67 3.18 7.25
N ILE A 100 -4.38 2.95 6.16
CA ILE A 100 -5.73 2.41 6.13
C ILE A 100 -5.79 1.28 5.08
N ALA A 101 -6.83 0.47 5.12
CA ALA A 101 -7.07 -0.62 4.19
C ALA A 101 -8.46 -0.51 3.56
N SER A 102 -8.59 -0.95 2.31
CA SER A 102 -9.87 -1.00 1.58
C SER A 102 -10.74 -2.19 2.00
N ASP A 103 -10.19 -3.11 2.81
CA ASP A 103 -10.87 -4.28 3.32
C ASP A 103 -10.49 -4.57 4.78
N TYR A 104 -11.42 -5.22 5.50
CA TYR A 104 -11.25 -5.58 6.89
C TYR A 104 -10.12 -6.59 7.12
N GLU A 105 -9.95 -7.58 6.22
CA GLU A 105 -9.01 -8.68 6.39
C GLU A 105 -7.56 -8.18 6.44
N THR A 106 -7.24 -7.22 5.56
CA THR A 106 -5.95 -6.54 5.51
C THR A 106 -5.67 -5.75 6.79
N ALA A 107 -6.65 -5.02 7.31
CA ALA A 107 -6.52 -4.31 8.57
C ALA A 107 -6.38 -5.27 9.76
N ALA A 108 -7.13 -6.37 9.78
CA ALA A 108 -7.11 -7.39 10.82
C ALA A 108 -5.76 -8.10 10.91
N LYS A 109 -5.13 -8.43 9.77
CA LYS A 109 -3.77 -8.99 9.73
C LYS A 109 -2.77 -8.09 10.45
N TYR A 110 -2.88 -6.78 10.28
CA TYR A 110 -2.01 -5.83 10.97
C TYR A 110 -2.33 -5.74 12.46
N ALA A 111 -3.60 -5.63 12.83
CA ALA A 111 -4.04 -5.60 14.23
C ALA A 111 -3.58 -6.86 14.99
N ALA A 112 -3.79 -8.06 14.43
CA ALA A 112 -3.33 -9.33 15.00
C ALA A 112 -1.83 -9.32 15.33
N ARG A 113 -1.02 -8.82 14.40
CA ARG A 113 0.45 -8.79 14.55
C ARG A 113 0.90 -7.94 15.75
N ILE A 114 0.12 -6.94 16.13
CA ILE A 114 0.46 -6.03 17.24
C ILE A 114 -0.41 -6.26 18.49
N GLY A 115 -1.27 -7.28 18.49
CA GLY A 115 -2.27 -7.50 19.55
C GLY A 115 -3.23 -6.32 19.70
N GLY A 116 -3.80 -5.86 18.58
CA GLY A 116 -4.58 -4.63 18.49
C GLY A 116 -6.03 -4.82 18.06
N THR A 117 -6.63 -3.73 17.59
CA THR A 117 -8.06 -3.63 17.23
C THR A 117 -8.18 -3.13 15.78
N VAL A 118 -9.24 -3.55 15.10
CA VAL A 118 -9.63 -3.00 13.81
C VAL A 118 -10.71 -1.94 14.03
N TYR A 119 -10.51 -0.79 13.40
CA TYR A 119 -11.41 0.35 13.42
C TYR A 119 -11.93 0.61 12.01
N GLU A 120 -13.22 0.91 11.87
CA GLU A 120 -13.71 1.58 10.68
C GLU A 120 -13.37 3.06 10.79
N VAL A 121 -12.86 3.64 9.71
CA VAL A 121 -12.36 5.02 9.71
C VAL A 121 -12.84 5.80 8.50
N GLU A 122 -12.93 7.11 8.66
CA GLU A 122 -13.16 8.06 7.59
C GLU A 122 -11.88 8.88 7.38
N PRO A 123 -11.20 8.77 6.22
CA PRO A 123 -10.03 9.57 5.92
C PRO A 123 -10.36 11.06 5.90
N VAL A 124 -9.51 11.88 6.53
CA VAL A 124 -9.62 13.34 6.46
C VAL A 124 -8.59 13.85 5.45
N GLY A 125 -9.08 14.26 4.29
CA GLY A 125 -8.27 14.73 3.16
C GLY A 125 -8.01 13.64 2.11
N PRO A 126 -7.05 13.88 1.20
CA PRO A 126 -6.75 12.94 0.13
C PRO A 126 -6.26 11.58 0.64
N VAL A 127 -6.62 10.53 -0.11
CA VAL A 127 -6.15 9.16 0.08
C VAL A 127 -5.24 8.79 -1.07
N TYR A 128 -4.14 8.11 -0.75
CA TYR A 128 -3.15 7.63 -1.71
C TYR A 128 -2.99 6.12 -1.52
N ALA A 129 -2.73 5.38 -2.60
CA ALA A 129 -2.23 4.01 -2.47
C ALA A 129 -0.94 3.98 -1.63
N ASP A 130 -0.78 2.97 -0.77
CA ASP A 130 0.48 2.82 0.00
C ASP A 130 1.64 2.70 -0.99
N LEU A 131 2.66 3.54 -0.83
CA LEU A 131 3.74 3.65 -1.81
C LEU A 131 4.50 2.33 -2.01
N GLU A 132 4.66 1.57 -0.92
CA GLU A 132 5.31 0.27 -0.95
C GLU A 132 4.50 -0.73 -1.77
N GLU A 133 3.19 -0.78 -1.53
CA GLU A 133 2.26 -1.67 -2.23
C GLU A 133 2.11 -1.28 -3.70
N PHE A 134 1.93 0.01 -3.97
CA PHE A 134 1.82 0.58 -5.31
C PHE A 134 3.06 0.28 -6.16
N ARG A 135 4.27 0.58 -5.64
CA ARG A 135 5.51 0.29 -6.38
C ARG A 135 5.71 -1.21 -6.60
N SER A 136 5.37 -2.05 -5.62
CA SER A 136 5.46 -3.50 -5.75
C SER A 136 4.51 -4.04 -6.82
N ALA A 137 3.26 -3.57 -6.81
CA ALA A 137 2.26 -3.94 -7.80
C ALA A 137 2.68 -3.53 -9.21
N LEU A 138 3.14 -2.28 -9.40
CA LEU A 138 3.65 -1.81 -10.69
C LEU A 138 4.80 -2.68 -11.21
N MET A 139 5.75 -3.04 -10.35
CA MET A 139 6.88 -3.88 -10.76
C MET A 139 6.44 -5.27 -11.22
N VAL A 140 5.50 -5.89 -10.50
CA VAL A 140 4.99 -7.21 -10.88
C VAL A 140 4.27 -7.13 -12.23
N VAL A 141 3.46 -6.09 -12.45
CA VAL A 141 2.78 -5.86 -13.72
C VAL A 141 3.80 -5.64 -14.84
N GLU A 142 4.74 -4.72 -14.69
CA GLU A 142 5.80 -4.46 -15.69
C GLU A 142 6.55 -5.74 -16.06
N GLN A 143 6.98 -6.51 -15.06
CA GLN A 143 7.71 -7.74 -15.30
C GLN A 143 6.86 -8.79 -16.01
N HIS A 144 5.59 -8.91 -15.64
CA HIS A 144 4.68 -9.86 -16.26
C HIS A 144 4.41 -9.48 -17.73
N LEU A 145 4.26 -8.19 -18.04
CA LEU A 145 4.10 -7.70 -19.41
C LEU A 145 5.38 -7.91 -20.24
N GLU A 146 6.57 -7.68 -19.68
CA GLU A 146 7.85 -8.00 -20.35
C GLU A 146 7.98 -9.47 -20.73
N GLN A 147 7.47 -10.38 -19.88
CA GLN A 147 7.52 -11.83 -20.10
C GLN A 147 6.43 -12.32 -21.05
N ASN A 148 5.38 -11.52 -21.29
CA ASN A 148 4.22 -11.89 -22.09
C ASN A 148 3.88 -10.81 -23.13
N PRO A 149 4.58 -10.76 -24.28
CA PRO A 149 4.41 -9.71 -25.29
C PRO A 149 2.97 -9.57 -25.82
N ARG A 150 2.22 -10.69 -25.89
CA ARG A 150 0.80 -10.67 -26.28
C ARG A 150 -0.07 -9.94 -25.26
N LEU A 151 0.20 -10.14 -23.98
CA LEU A 151 -0.51 -9.42 -22.91
C LEU A 151 -0.10 -7.95 -22.90
N ALA A 152 1.18 -7.64 -23.14
CA ALA A 152 1.65 -6.25 -23.28
C ALA A 152 0.91 -5.51 -24.41
N ALA A 153 0.73 -6.16 -25.56
CA ALA A 153 -0.05 -5.59 -26.66
C ALA A 153 -1.52 -5.36 -26.26
N LEU A 154 -2.14 -6.30 -25.53
CA LEU A 154 -3.51 -6.16 -25.05
C LEU A 154 -3.66 -5.04 -24.00
N VAL A 155 -2.71 -4.91 -23.07
CA VAL A 155 -2.74 -3.83 -22.08
C VAL A 155 -2.50 -2.47 -22.74
N SER A 156 -1.69 -2.42 -23.80
CA SER A 156 -1.39 -1.16 -24.51
C SER A 156 -2.61 -0.51 -25.20
N VAL A 157 -3.69 -1.27 -25.40
CA VAL A 157 -4.96 -0.73 -25.93
C VAL A 157 -5.95 -0.31 -24.84
N LEU A 158 -5.68 -0.63 -23.57
CA LEU A 158 -6.48 -0.17 -22.44
C LEU A 158 -6.16 1.30 -22.13
N SER A 159 -7.20 2.05 -21.78
CA SER A 159 -7.03 3.39 -21.23
C SER A 159 -6.27 3.35 -19.89
N GLN A 160 -5.67 4.48 -19.52
CA GLN A 160 -4.96 4.60 -18.24
C GLN A 160 -5.89 4.31 -17.05
N ASP A 161 -7.15 4.77 -17.13
CA ASP A 161 -8.18 4.55 -16.10
C ASP A 161 -8.49 3.06 -15.91
N GLU A 162 -8.61 2.29 -17.01
CA GLU A 162 -8.84 0.84 -16.92
C GLU A 162 -7.65 0.10 -16.30
N GLN A 163 -6.42 0.54 -16.60
CA GLN A 163 -5.22 -0.02 -15.98
C GLN A 163 -5.17 0.28 -14.48
N ASP A 164 -5.54 1.50 -14.10
CA ASP A 164 -5.52 1.94 -12.70
C ASP A 164 -6.66 1.28 -11.89
N ALA A 165 -7.82 1.04 -12.50
CA ALA A 165 -8.90 0.25 -11.92
C ALA A 165 -8.48 -1.21 -11.65
N GLU A 166 -7.71 -1.82 -12.55
CA GLU A 166 -7.20 -3.18 -12.35
C GLU A 166 -6.11 -3.22 -11.26
N LEU A 167 -5.25 -2.20 -11.19
CA LEU A 167 -4.30 -2.05 -10.09
C LEU A 167 -5.01 -1.84 -8.75
N ALA A 168 -6.10 -1.07 -8.72
CA ALA A 168 -6.89 -0.81 -7.51
C ALA A 168 -7.47 -2.09 -6.89
N LYS A 169 -7.73 -3.14 -7.69
CA LYS A 169 -8.18 -4.44 -7.19
C LYS A 169 -7.08 -5.24 -6.48
N ARG A 170 -5.81 -4.89 -6.71
CA ARG A 170 -4.64 -5.60 -6.17
C ARG A 170 -4.01 -4.88 -4.99
N ILE A 171 -4.29 -3.59 -4.85
CA ILE A 171 -3.81 -2.77 -3.74
C ILE A 171 -4.88 -2.77 -2.65
N THR A 172 -4.46 -3.11 -1.44
CA THR A 172 -5.31 -3.27 -0.27
C THR A 172 -5.00 -2.24 0.82
N GLN A 173 -3.79 -1.67 0.82
CA GLN A 173 -3.33 -0.66 1.75
C GLN A 173 -3.18 0.70 1.08
N TYR A 174 -3.58 1.70 1.85
CA TYR A 174 -3.66 3.08 1.46
C TYR A 174 -3.18 3.95 2.61
N CYS A 175 -3.01 5.23 2.36
CA CYS A 175 -2.61 6.18 3.36
C CYS A 175 -3.26 7.55 3.18
N CYS A 176 -3.40 8.27 4.29
CA CYS A 176 -3.94 9.63 4.35
C CYS A 176 -3.22 10.43 5.43
N GLY A 177 -3.43 11.75 5.43
CA GLY A 177 -2.81 12.64 6.43
C GLY A 177 -3.36 12.44 7.85
N SER A 178 -4.65 12.11 7.97
CA SER A 178 -5.32 11.73 9.23
C SER A 178 -6.62 10.98 8.93
N ALA A 179 -7.20 10.31 9.93
CA ALA A 179 -8.49 9.63 9.78
C ALA A 179 -9.30 9.71 11.07
N LYS A 180 -10.62 9.76 10.97
CA LYS A 180 -11.52 9.75 12.13
C LYS A 180 -12.07 8.34 12.33
N VAL A 181 -12.06 7.84 13.56
CA VAL A 181 -12.70 6.56 13.90
C VAL A 181 -14.21 6.73 13.81
N VAL A 182 -14.84 5.91 12.97
CA VAL A 182 -16.30 5.84 12.81
C VAL A 182 -16.88 4.79 13.74
N SER A 183 -16.22 3.63 13.84
CA SER A 183 -16.68 2.55 14.73
C SER A 183 -15.52 1.63 15.12
N VAL A 184 -15.71 0.88 16.21
CA VAL A 184 -14.82 -0.23 16.58
C VAL A 184 -15.34 -1.48 15.91
N ALA A 185 -14.59 -2.04 14.95
CA ALA A 185 -15.05 -3.17 14.17
C ALA A 185 -14.86 -4.50 14.92
N ALA A 186 -13.67 -4.73 15.49
CA ALA A 186 -13.38 -5.91 16.31
C ALA A 186 -12.03 -5.79 17.04
N GLU A 187 -11.94 -6.41 18.21
CA GLU A 187 -10.65 -6.74 18.84
C GLU A 187 -10.08 -8.03 18.24
N VAL A 188 -8.78 -8.03 17.91
CA VAL A 188 -8.12 -9.18 17.30
C VAL A 188 -7.17 -9.78 18.33
N GLY A 189 -7.68 -10.75 19.10
CA GLY A 189 -6.99 -11.50 20.16
C GLY A 189 -6.46 -12.85 19.70
#